data_AF-A0A539DRS2-F1
#
_entry.id   AF-A0A539DRS2-F1
#
_cell.length_a   1.000
_cell.length_b   1.000
_cell.length_c   1.000
_cell.angle_alpha   90.00
_cell.angle_beta   90.00
_cell.angle_gamma   90.00
#
_symmetry.space_group_name_H-M   'P 1'
#
loop_
_entity.id
_entity.type
_entity.pdbx_description
1 polymer ?
#
loop_
_entity_poly.entity_id
_entity_poly.type
_entity_poly.pdbx_seq_one_letter_code
_entity_poly.pdbx_strand_id
1 'polypeptide(L)'
;MKIAPLQAVATSAPEIPLQPASQDIWDKKYRLKKKDGSPVDNTIDDTFIRVARALSEVEASPEKRTGRPSTAPSRALSKIRWMIFSIKCMRRV
;
A
#
# COMPACT_ATOMS: atom_id res chain seq x y z
N MET A 1 -28.83 -28.33 16.21
CA MET A 1 -28.04 -27.89 15.04
C MET A 1 -26.56 -27.99 15.42
N LYS A 2 -25.75 -28.75 14.67
CA LYS A 2 -24.31 -28.90 14.94
C LYS A 2 -23.55 -27.78 14.22
N ILE A 3 -22.82 -26.97 14.97
CA ILE A 3 -22.01 -25.87 14.43
C ILE A 3 -20.64 -26.45 14.06
N ALA A 4 -20.24 -26.31 12.81
CA ALA A 4 -18.93 -26.75 12.34
C ALA A 4 -17.84 -25.82 12.91
N PRO A 5 -16.71 -26.35 13.39
CA PRO A 5 -15.60 -25.53 13.84
C PRO A 5 -14.92 -24.85 12.65
N LEU A 6 -14.76 -23.53 12.72
CA LEU A 6 -14.01 -22.74 11.74
C LEU A 6 -12.51 -22.94 12.00
N GLN A 7 -11.79 -23.54 11.04
CA GLN A 7 -10.34 -23.64 11.11
C GLN A 7 -9.71 -22.33 10.60
N ALA A 8 -8.94 -21.67 11.48
CA ALA A 8 -8.16 -20.50 11.10
C ALA A 8 -6.97 -20.93 10.25
N VAL A 9 -7.03 -20.67 8.95
CA VAL A 9 -5.87 -20.85 8.05
C VAL A 9 -4.82 -19.82 8.42
N ALA A 10 -3.66 -20.29 8.89
CA ALA A 10 -2.51 -19.43 9.14
C ALA A 10 -2.16 -18.70 7.84
N THR A 11 -2.36 -17.38 7.84
CA THR A 11 -2.18 -16.53 6.65
C THR A 11 -0.71 -16.18 6.49
N SER A 12 0.14 -17.15 6.15
CA SER A 12 1.47 -16.85 5.62
C SER A 12 1.28 -16.45 4.16
N ALA A 13 1.21 -15.14 3.89
CA ALA A 13 1.12 -14.65 2.52
C ALA A 13 2.41 -15.03 1.77
N PRO A 14 2.34 -15.76 0.64
CA PRO A 14 3.52 -16.02 -0.16
C PRO A 14 4.08 -14.69 -0.68
N GLU A 15 5.40 -14.53 -0.62
CA GLU A 15 6.08 -13.37 -1.18
C GLU A 15 6.06 -13.48 -2.70
N ILE A 16 5.11 -12.77 -3.32
CA ILE A 16 4.94 -12.75 -4.78
C ILE A 16 5.87 -11.68 -5.33
N PRO A 17 6.92 -12.04 -6.10
CA PRO A 17 7.84 -11.06 -6.66
C PRO A 17 7.11 -10.14 -7.63
N LEU A 18 7.53 -8.89 -7.68
CA LEU A 18 6.95 -7.90 -8.56
C LEU A 18 7.25 -8.27 -10.02
N GLN A 19 6.23 -8.18 -10.88
CA GLN A 19 6.42 -8.38 -12.31
C GLN A 19 7.21 -7.20 -12.90
N PRO A 20 8.17 -7.44 -13.81
CA PRO A 20 9.00 -6.39 -14.40
C PRO A 20 8.17 -5.29 -15.08
N ALA A 21 7.10 -5.69 -15.77
CA ALA A 21 6.17 -4.73 -16.39
C ALA A 21 5.50 -3.77 -15.38
N SER A 22 5.25 -4.22 -14.14
CA SER A 22 4.68 -3.35 -13.10
C SER A 22 5.71 -2.32 -12.63
N GLN A 23 6.98 -2.73 -12.53
CA GLN A 23 8.07 -1.83 -12.17
C GLN A 23 8.30 -0.76 -13.25
N ASP A 24 8.22 -1.15 -14.52
CA ASP A 24 8.33 -0.22 -15.65
C ASP A 24 7.18 0.81 -15.68
N ILE A 25 5.95 0.36 -15.42
CA ILE A 25 4.79 1.26 -15.33
C ILE A 25 4.96 2.23 -14.17
N TRP A 26 5.46 1.75 -13.02
CA TRP A 26 5.74 2.61 -11.87
C TRP A 26 6.77 3.70 -12.19
N ASP A 27 7.94 3.35 -12.75
CA ASP A 27 8.98 4.33 -13.11
C ASP A 27 8.48 5.40 -14.09
N LYS A 28 7.57 5.01 -15.00
CA LYS A 28 7.02 5.90 -16.02
C LYS A 28 5.86 6.76 -15.56
N LYS A 29 5.02 6.30 -14.63
CA LYS A 29 3.72 6.93 -14.30
C LYS A 29 3.63 7.47 -12.88
N TYR A 30 4.33 6.86 -11.92
CA TYR A 30 4.09 7.13 -10.49
C TYR A 30 5.36 7.53 -9.73
N ARG A 31 6.55 7.18 -10.23
CA ARG A 31 7.82 7.57 -9.61
C ARG A 31 8.00 9.08 -9.70
N LEU A 32 8.15 9.71 -8.53
CA LEU A 32 8.40 11.14 -8.48
C LEU A 32 9.83 11.43 -8.98
N LYS A 33 9.95 12.35 -9.92
CA LYS A 33 11.23 12.82 -10.48
C LYS A 33 11.35 14.32 -10.27
N LYS A 34 12.56 14.80 -10.02
CA LYS A 34 12.86 16.23 -9.92
C LYS A 34 12.82 16.85 -11.33
N LYS A 35 12.91 18.18 -11.39
CA LYS A 35 12.91 18.93 -12.66
C LYS A 35 14.06 18.54 -13.60
N ASP A 36 15.19 18.11 -13.05
CA ASP A 36 16.36 17.59 -13.78
C ASP A 36 16.19 16.13 -14.26
N GLY A 37 15.03 15.51 -13.98
CA GLY A 37 14.75 14.11 -14.33
C GLY A 37 15.29 13.09 -13.33
N SER A 38 16.05 13.51 -12.32
CA SER A 38 16.57 12.60 -11.29
C SER A 38 15.43 12.02 -10.45
N PRO A 39 15.47 10.72 -10.12
CA PRO A 39 14.42 10.11 -9.31
C PRO A 39 14.49 10.59 -7.86
N VAL A 40 13.33 10.97 -7.32
CA VAL A 40 13.16 11.29 -5.89
C VAL A 40 12.97 10.01 -5.07
N ASP A 41 12.18 9.07 -5.58
CA ASP A 41 11.97 7.77 -4.96
C ASP A 41 12.89 6.73 -5.61
N ASN A 42 13.71 6.00 -4.86
CA ASN A 42 14.61 4.99 -5.43
C ASN A 42 13.91 3.64 -5.62
N THR A 43 13.01 3.32 -4.70
CA THR A 43 12.23 2.09 -4.68
C THR A 43 10.73 2.40 -4.62
N ILE A 44 9.90 1.39 -4.89
CA ILE A 44 8.44 1.50 -4.73
C ILE A 44 8.08 1.73 -3.25
N ASP A 45 8.85 1.16 -2.32
CA ASP A 45 8.63 1.34 -0.89
C ASP A 45 8.89 2.78 -0.46
N ASP A 46 9.88 3.46 -1.05
CA ASP A 46 10.12 4.89 -0.81
C ASP A 46 8.89 5.73 -1.20
N THR A 47 8.28 5.41 -2.35
CA THR A 47 7.02 6.05 -2.77
C THR A 47 5.93 5.83 -1.72
N PHE A 48 5.78 4.61 -1.20
CA PHE A 48 4.77 4.31 -0.18
C PHE A 48 5.03 5.05 1.13
N ILE A 49 6.27 5.07 1.62
CA ILE A 49 6.65 5.77 2.85
C ILE A 49 6.37 7.26 2.72
N ARG A 50 6.73 7.88 1.58
CA ARG A 50 6.50 9.29 1.33
C ARG A 50 5.00 9.64 1.31
N VAL A 51 4.20 8.83 0.62
CA VAL A 51 2.74 9.01 0.59
C VAL A 51 2.15 8.82 1.99
N ALA A 52 2.58 7.81 2.74
CA ALA A 52 2.12 7.57 4.11
C ALA A 52 2.44 8.74 5.04
N ARG A 53 3.66 9.32 4.94
CA ARG A 53 4.05 10.51 5.70
C ARG A 53 3.18 11.71 5.36
N ALA A 54 3.04 12.03 4.08
CA ALA A 54 2.20 13.15 3.61
C ALA A 54 0.74 13.01 4.04
N LEU A 55 0.20 11.78 4.03
CA LEU A 55 -1.14 11.50 4.54
C LEU A 55 -1.23 11.60 6.06
N SER A 56 -0.17 11.23 6.80
CA SER A 56 -0.17 11.33 8.26
C SER A 56 -0.13 12.79 8.73
N GLU A 57 0.51 13.69 7.99
CA GLU A 57 0.65 15.10 8.35
C GLU A 57 -0.71 15.81 8.46
N VAL A 58 -1.69 15.41 7.64
CA VAL A 58 -3.05 15.98 7.63
C VAL A 58 -3.97 15.39 8.71
N GLU A 59 -3.57 14.34 9.41
CA GLU A 59 -4.38 13.75 10.48
C GLU A 59 -4.42 14.67 11.70
N ALA A 60 -5.60 14.85 12.31
CA ALA A 60 -5.79 15.83 13.39
C ALA A 60 -5.16 15.42 14.73
N SER A 61 -5.06 14.13 15.01
CA SER A 61 -4.63 13.61 16.32
C SER A 61 -3.18 13.08 16.26
N PRO A 62 -2.29 13.47 17.17
CA PRO A 62 -0.88 13.04 17.17
C PRO A 62 -0.72 11.51 17.26
N GLU A 63 -1.63 10.83 17.94
CA GLU A 63 -1.69 9.37 18.03
C GLU A 63 -1.87 8.70 16.66
N LYS A 64 -2.60 9.34 15.74
CA LYS A 64 -2.84 8.86 14.38
C LYS A 64 -1.67 9.20 13.43
N ARG A 65 -0.83 10.18 13.79
CA ARG A 65 0.34 10.61 12.99
C ARG A 65 1.54 9.68 13.14
N THR A 66 1.81 9.18 14.35
CA THR A 66 3.03 8.41 14.66
C THR A 66 2.95 6.94 14.22
N GLY A 67 1.82 6.49 13.66
CA GLY A 67 1.67 5.12 13.17
C GLY A 67 1.83 4.04 14.24
N ARG A 68 1.78 4.39 15.53
CA ARG A 68 1.67 3.41 16.62
C ARG A 68 0.25 2.84 16.54
N PRO A 69 0.08 1.52 16.38
CA PRO A 69 -1.25 0.94 16.34
C PRO A 69 -1.85 1.03 17.74
N SER A 70 -2.68 2.03 18.01
CA SER A 70 -3.66 1.92 19.09
C SER A 70 -4.75 0.96 18.59
N THR A 71 -4.46 -0.35 18.65
CA THR A 71 -5.44 -1.46 18.66
C THR A 71 -6.52 -1.49 17.54
N ALA A 72 -6.33 -0.81 16.40
CA ALA A 72 -7.19 -0.95 15.24
C ALA A 72 -6.44 -0.63 13.94
N PRO A 73 -6.58 -1.42 12.85
CA PRO A 73 -5.97 -1.10 11.57
C PRO A 73 -6.56 0.23 11.05
N SER A 74 -5.69 1.22 10.80
CA SER A 74 -6.11 2.52 10.30
C SER A 74 -6.78 2.35 8.92
N ARG A 75 -7.99 2.92 8.76
CA ARG A 75 -8.80 2.86 7.53
C ARG A 75 -8.04 3.35 6.28
N ALA A 76 -6.96 4.11 6.45
CA ALA A 76 -6.12 4.63 5.38
C ALA A 76 -5.33 3.54 4.66
N LEU A 77 -4.73 2.59 5.39
CA LEU A 77 -4.00 1.47 4.79
C LEU A 77 -4.95 0.47 4.11
N SER A 78 -6.16 0.30 4.67
CA SER A 78 -7.23 -0.49 4.04
C SER A 78 -7.73 0.14 2.73
N LYS A 79 -7.79 1.48 2.64
CA LYS A 79 -8.17 2.20 1.40
C LYS A 79 -7.08 2.15 0.33
N ILE A 80 -5.80 2.31 0.70
CA ILE A 80 -4.68 2.23 -0.25
C ILE A 80 -4.57 0.81 -0.82
N ARG A 81 -4.75 -0.22 0.03
CA ARG A 81 -4.77 -1.63 -0.41
C ARG A 81 -5.97 -1.95 -1.31
N TRP A 82 -7.14 -1.32 -1.09
CA TRP A 82 -8.31 -1.44 -1.97
C TRP A 82 -8.11 -0.75 -3.33
N MET A 83 -7.48 0.43 -3.34
CA MET A 83 -7.24 1.20 -4.57
C MET A 83 -6.27 0.48 -5.52
N ILE A 84 -5.24 -0.21 -4.98
CA ILE A 84 -4.33 -1.04 -5.78
C ILE A 84 -5.03 -2.31 -6.30
N PHE A 85 -5.87 -2.96 -5.49
CA PHE A 85 -6.67 -4.10 -5.94
C PHE A 85 -7.67 -3.70 -7.04
N SER A 86 -8.27 -2.51 -6.96
CA SER A 86 -9.18 -1.99 -7.99
C SER A 86 -8.48 -1.70 -9.32
N ILE A 87 -7.23 -1.20 -9.29
CA ILE A 87 -6.41 -1.02 -10.50
C ILE A 87 -6.04 -2.38 -11.13
N LYS A 88 -5.80 -3.41 -10.30
CA LYS A 88 -5.52 -4.78 -10.78
C LYS A 88 -6.77 -5.46 -11.39
N CYS A 89 -7.97 -5.05 -11.00
CA CYS A 89 -9.23 -5.65 -11.46
C CYS A 89 -9.78 -5.06 -12.78
N MET A 90 -9.43 -3.82 -13.13
CA MET A 90 -9.94 -3.13 -14.35
C MET A 90 -9.26 -3.55 -15.67
N ARG A 91 -8.37 -4.54 -15.68
CA ARG A 91 -7.71 -5.07 -16.90
C ARG A 91 -8.15 -6.48 -17.29
N ARG A 92 -9.35 -6.88 -16.89
CA ARG A 92 -10.03 -8.09 -17.37
C ARG A 92 -11.40 -7.75 -17.98
N VAL A 93 -11.37 -6.81 -18.93
CA VAL A 93 -12.32 -6.64 -20.03
C VAL A 93 -11.49 -6.44 -21.28
#